data_AF-A0A7C9FNV5-F1
#
_entry.id   AF-A0A7C9FNV5-F1
#
_cell.length_a   1.000
_cell.length_b   1.000
_cell.length_c   1.000
_cell.angle_alpha   90.00
_cell.angle_beta   90.00
_cell.angle_gamma   90.00
#
_symmetry.space_group_name_H-M   'P 1'
#
loop_
_entity.id
_entity.type
_entity.pdbx_description
1 polymer ?
#
loop_
_entity_poly.entity_id
_entity_poly.type
_entity_poly.pdbx_seq_one_letter_code
_entity_poly.pdbx_strand_id
1 'polypeptide(L)'
;MPGSEPHFGDTVPPLMNLLPRAWGPLSSAFRQLSRRTSHAVAEKMVEPFIHPTAVVHPDATLGQAVSIGPFCTVGSLAKLGNACKLYPGAHVFGRTQLGDNCVLLTG
;
A
#
# COMPACT_ATOMS: atom_id res chain seq x y z
N MET A 1 6.70 67.16 -37.62
CA MET A 1 5.93 66.75 -38.83
C MET A 1 6.77 67.14 -40.04
N PRO A 2 7.05 66.27 -41.02
CA PRO A 2 6.40 65.00 -41.43
C PRO A 2 7.25 63.77 -41.03
N GLY A 3 6.81 62.52 -41.03
CA GLY A 3 5.63 61.89 -41.62
C GLY A 3 6.07 60.87 -42.67
N SER A 4 6.23 59.60 -42.28
CA SER A 4 5.98 58.42 -43.13
C SER A 4 6.41 57.12 -42.42
N GLU A 5 5.48 56.52 -41.68
CA GLU A 5 5.33 55.04 -41.73
C GLU A 5 5.03 54.67 -43.20
N PRO A 6 5.40 53.46 -43.70
CA PRO A 6 4.51 52.32 -43.42
C PRO A 6 5.13 50.90 -43.54
N HIS A 7 4.28 49.93 -43.20
CA HIS A 7 4.23 48.51 -43.63
C HIS A 7 4.81 47.42 -42.70
N PHE A 8 3.90 47.00 -41.83
CA PHE A 8 3.79 45.69 -41.21
C PHE A 8 3.37 44.65 -42.27
N GLY A 9 4.12 43.56 -42.42
CA GLY A 9 3.69 42.40 -43.22
C GLY A 9 4.83 41.58 -43.82
N ASP A 10 4.92 40.32 -43.39
CA ASP A 10 5.35 39.18 -44.20
C ASP A 10 6.85 38.99 -44.48
N THR A 11 7.61 38.49 -43.51
CA THR A 11 8.40 37.26 -43.75
C THR A 11 8.69 36.54 -42.44
N VAL A 12 8.17 35.32 -42.32
CA VAL A 12 8.42 34.36 -41.24
C VAL A 12 9.86 33.84 -41.32
N PRO A 13 10.66 33.84 -40.24
CA PRO A 13 11.73 32.87 -40.10
C PRO A 13 11.25 31.67 -39.24
N PRO A 14 11.41 30.44 -39.72
CA PRO A 14 10.99 29.23 -39.04
C PRO A 14 12.03 28.78 -38.00
N LEU A 15 11.53 27.98 -37.05
CA LEU A 15 12.29 26.94 -36.37
C LEU A 15 13.39 27.39 -35.39
N MET A 16 13.06 27.46 -34.10
CA MET A 16 13.71 26.67 -33.02
C MET A 16 13.19 27.09 -31.63
N ASN A 17 11.97 26.61 -31.36
CA ASN A 17 11.58 26.02 -30.07
C ASN A 17 12.72 25.07 -29.63
N LEU A 18 13.22 24.97 -28.40
CA LEU A 18 12.51 24.66 -27.15
C LEU A 18 13.59 24.58 -26.05
N LEU A 19 13.26 25.05 -24.83
CA LEU A 19 13.86 24.80 -23.49
C LEU A 19 14.52 26.01 -22.80
N PRO A 20 13.88 26.56 -21.74
CA PRO A 20 14.58 27.30 -20.70
C PRO A 20 15.20 26.31 -19.68
N ARG A 21 16.52 26.14 -19.76
CA ARG A 21 17.38 25.60 -18.69
C ARG A 21 17.74 26.74 -17.73
N ALA A 22 17.03 26.90 -16.62
CA ALA A 22 17.54 27.57 -15.41
C ALA A 22 16.53 27.49 -14.26
N TRP A 23 16.41 26.31 -13.66
CA TRP A 23 15.72 26.15 -12.38
C TRP A 23 16.73 26.33 -11.24
N GLY A 24 16.66 27.48 -10.56
CA GLY A 24 17.29 27.75 -9.26
C GLY A 24 16.41 27.29 -8.09
N PRO A 25 16.93 27.21 -6.85
CA PRO A 25 16.57 26.19 -5.87
C PRO A 25 15.28 26.50 -5.12
N LEU A 26 14.23 25.70 -5.38
CA LEU A 26 13.07 25.59 -4.50
C LEU A 26 13.42 24.77 -3.25
N SER A 27 13.87 25.42 -2.17
CA SER A 27 14.25 24.74 -0.92
C SER A 27 13.54 25.23 0.35
N SER A 28 12.52 26.09 0.27
CA SER A 28 11.82 26.59 1.49
C SER A 28 10.31 26.36 1.51
N ALA A 29 9.68 25.99 0.39
CA ALA A 29 8.24 25.72 0.30
C ALA A 29 7.88 24.21 0.33
N PHE A 30 8.83 23.33 0.67
CA PHE A 30 8.56 21.88 0.81
C PHE A 30 8.40 21.44 2.27
N ARG A 31 8.31 22.39 3.22
CA ARG A 31 8.06 22.10 4.64
C ARG A 31 6.56 22.03 4.98
N GLN A 32 5.68 22.17 3.99
CA GLN A 32 4.23 22.31 4.18
C GLN A 32 3.39 21.26 3.44
N LEU A 33 3.99 20.13 3.06
CA LEU A 33 3.24 19.00 2.48
C LEU A 33 3.40 17.70 3.29
N SER A 34 3.18 17.76 4.59
CA SER A 34 2.84 16.57 5.41
C SER A 34 1.48 16.68 6.10
N ARG A 35 0.64 17.65 5.69
CA ARG A 35 -0.77 17.76 6.13
C ARG A 35 -1.75 16.97 5.26
N ARG A 36 -1.26 16.14 4.33
CA ARG A 36 -2.09 15.32 3.44
C ARG A 36 -1.51 13.94 3.25
N THR A 37 -1.37 13.21 4.33
CA THR A 37 -1.57 11.76 4.30
C THR A 37 -2.15 11.35 5.64
N SER A 38 -3.45 11.57 5.79
CA SER A 38 -4.33 10.65 6.52
C SER A 38 -4.37 9.27 5.82
N HIS A 39 -3.23 8.82 5.28
CA HIS A 39 -2.86 7.43 5.28
C HIS A 39 -2.20 7.17 6.63
N ALA A 40 -2.98 7.33 7.71
CA ALA A 40 -3.01 6.18 8.60
C ALA A 40 -3.39 5.04 7.64
N VAL A 41 -2.40 4.27 7.22
CA VAL A 41 -2.66 2.92 6.75
C VAL A 41 -3.41 2.36 7.93
N ALA A 42 -4.74 2.39 7.82
CA ALA A 42 -5.61 1.79 8.78
C ALA A 42 -5.19 0.34 8.67
N GLU A 43 -4.29 -0.06 9.57
CA GLU A 43 -4.07 -1.43 9.91
C GLU A 43 -5.44 -1.89 10.32
N LYS A 44 -6.18 -2.38 9.33
CA LYS A 44 -7.55 -2.82 9.42
C LYS A 44 -7.54 -3.75 10.62
N MET A 45 -8.10 -3.27 11.74
CA MET A 45 -8.10 -4.00 12.99
C MET A 45 -8.62 -5.38 12.64
N VAL A 46 -7.75 -6.37 12.82
CA VAL A 46 -8.02 -7.73 12.39
C VAL A 46 -9.03 -8.26 13.37
N GLU A 47 -10.32 -8.05 13.10
CA GLU A 47 -11.33 -8.68 13.92
C GLU A 47 -11.11 -10.19 13.86
N PRO A 48 -11.05 -10.86 15.02
CA PRO A 48 -10.88 -12.30 15.03
C PRO A 48 -12.08 -12.93 14.34
N PHE A 49 -11.83 -13.58 13.21
CA PHE A 49 -12.86 -14.16 12.37
C PHE A 49 -12.42 -15.55 11.96
N ILE A 50 -13.22 -16.56 12.28
CA ILE A 50 -12.97 -17.94 11.89
C ILE A 50 -14.10 -18.35 10.97
N HIS A 51 -13.77 -18.64 9.71
CA HIS A 51 -14.76 -19.14 8.77
C HIS A 51 -15.26 -20.53 9.20
N PRO A 52 -16.57 -20.84 9.10
CA PRO A 52 -17.11 -22.13 9.56
C PRO A 52 -16.59 -23.36 8.80
N THR A 53 -16.02 -23.16 7.61
CA THR A 53 -15.35 -24.24 6.86
C THR A 53 -13.89 -24.44 7.25
N ALA A 54 -13.34 -23.60 8.12
CA ALA A 54 -11.99 -23.78 8.65
C ALA A 54 -11.99 -24.89 9.71
N VAL A 55 -11.02 -25.78 9.62
CA VAL A 55 -10.84 -26.87 10.56
C VAL A 55 -9.74 -26.47 11.54
N VAL A 56 -10.14 -26.07 12.75
CA VAL A 56 -9.23 -25.71 13.83
C VAL A 56 -9.30 -26.79 14.90
N HIS A 57 -8.15 -27.40 15.21
CA HIS A 57 -8.05 -28.37 16.29
C HIS A 57 -8.21 -27.67 17.66
N PRO A 58 -8.94 -28.23 18.63
CA PRO A 58 -9.15 -27.60 19.95
C PRO A 58 -7.85 -27.34 20.73
N ASP A 59 -6.83 -28.18 20.54
CA ASP A 59 -5.49 -27.99 21.15
C ASP A 59 -4.67 -26.85 20.51
N ALA A 60 -5.10 -26.31 19.36
CA ALA A 60 -4.39 -25.23 18.70
C ALA A 60 -4.41 -23.96 19.56
N THR A 61 -3.25 -23.31 19.68
CA THR A 61 -3.16 -22.04 20.40
C THR A 61 -3.34 -20.88 19.44
N LEU A 62 -4.41 -20.12 19.58
CA LEU A 62 -4.69 -18.92 18.80
C LEU A 62 -4.47 -17.67 19.63
N GLY A 63 -3.68 -16.73 19.12
CA GLY A 63 -3.51 -15.40 19.69
C GLY A 63 -4.76 -14.53 19.53
N GLN A 64 -4.64 -13.26 19.95
CA GLN A 64 -5.71 -12.28 19.77
C GLN A 64 -5.76 -11.79 18.32
N ALA A 65 -6.95 -11.37 17.87
CA ALA A 65 -7.13 -10.76 16.55
C ALA A 65 -6.70 -11.67 15.37
N VAL A 66 -6.87 -13.00 15.49
CA VAL A 66 -6.52 -13.95 14.42
C VAL A 66 -7.67 -14.11 13.43
N SER A 67 -7.38 -13.93 12.14
CA SER A 67 -8.35 -14.13 11.06
C SER A 67 -8.02 -15.38 10.26
N ILE A 68 -8.98 -16.29 10.12
CA ILE A 68 -8.88 -17.58 9.45
C ILE A 68 -9.91 -17.64 8.32
N GLY A 69 -9.42 -17.71 7.09
CA GLY A 69 -10.23 -17.84 5.88
C GLY A 69 -10.86 -19.22 5.70
N PRO A 70 -11.74 -19.39 4.69
CA PRO A 70 -12.34 -20.67 4.34
C PRO A 70 -11.30 -21.75 3.96
N PHE A 71 -11.61 -23.02 4.25
CA PHE A 71 -10.77 -24.19 3.95
C PHE A 71 -9.38 -24.17 4.61
N CYS A 72 -9.16 -23.29 5.58
CA CYS A 72 -7.96 -23.31 6.38
C CYS A 72 -7.93 -24.54 7.29
N THR A 73 -6.75 -25.11 7.51
CA THR A 73 -6.57 -26.19 8.50
C THR A 73 -5.49 -25.82 9.51
N VAL A 74 -5.83 -25.88 10.79
CA VAL A 74 -4.92 -25.62 11.93
C VAL A 74 -4.81 -26.87 12.80
N GLY A 75 -3.61 -27.43 12.88
CA GLY A 75 -3.30 -28.65 13.64
C GLY A 75 -3.18 -28.44 15.15
N SER A 76 -3.21 -29.53 15.91
CA SER A 76 -3.19 -29.56 17.38
C SER A 76 -1.97 -28.89 18.03
N LEU A 77 -0.82 -28.88 17.35
CA LEU A 77 0.44 -28.33 17.85
C LEU A 77 0.76 -26.95 17.25
N ALA A 78 -0.17 -26.39 16.49
CA ALA A 78 0.00 -25.08 15.88
C ALA A 78 -0.19 -23.97 16.93
N LYS A 79 0.73 -23.01 16.93
CA LYS A 79 0.62 -21.78 17.72
C LYS A 79 0.61 -20.60 16.78
N LEU A 80 -0.46 -19.82 16.79
CA LEU A 80 -0.58 -18.59 16.03
C LEU A 80 -0.44 -17.40 16.98
N GLY A 81 0.45 -16.48 16.64
CA GLY A 81 0.61 -15.20 17.33
C GLY A 81 -0.57 -14.26 17.13
N ASN A 82 -0.46 -13.06 17.67
CA ASN A 82 -1.50 -12.04 17.58
C ASN A 82 -1.55 -11.43 16.17
N ALA A 83 -2.73 -10.99 15.75
CA ALA A 83 -2.96 -10.36 14.45
C ALA A 83 -2.55 -11.22 13.23
N CYS A 84 -2.49 -12.55 13.39
CA CYS A 84 -2.21 -13.45 12.27
C CYS A 84 -3.38 -13.48 11.28
N LYS A 85 -3.05 -13.54 9.99
CA LYS A 85 -4.03 -13.64 8.90
C LYS A 85 -3.75 -14.87 8.06
N LEU A 86 -4.70 -15.78 8.03
CA LEU A 86 -4.66 -16.95 7.20
C LEU A 86 -5.66 -16.78 6.07
N TYR A 87 -5.14 -16.71 4.85
CA TYR A 87 -5.94 -16.66 3.65
C TYR A 87 -6.58 -18.02 3.37
N PRO A 88 -7.60 -18.06 2.50
CA PRO A 88 -8.24 -19.30 2.09
C PRO A 88 -7.22 -20.35 1.64
N GLY A 89 -7.39 -21.60 2.07
CA GLY A 89 -6.50 -22.72 1.71
C GLY A 89 -5.14 -22.74 2.42
N ALA A 90 -4.89 -21.88 3.41
CA ALA A 90 -3.67 -22.00 4.21
C ALA A 90 -3.73 -23.22 5.15
N HIS A 91 -2.61 -23.92 5.28
CA HIS A 91 -2.50 -25.15 6.07
C HIS A 91 -1.35 -25.05 7.07
N VAL A 92 -1.67 -25.09 8.36
CA VAL A 92 -0.70 -25.05 9.46
C VAL A 92 -0.79 -26.34 10.24
N PHE A 93 0.23 -27.20 10.10
CA PHE A 93 0.28 -28.50 10.75
C PHE A 93 1.58 -28.68 11.57
N GLY A 94 1.56 -29.68 12.45
CA GLY A 94 2.72 -30.06 13.25
C GLY A 94 3.09 -29.03 14.33
N ARG A 95 4.34 -29.08 14.79
CA ARG A 95 4.91 -28.19 15.82
C ARG A 95 5.31 -26.84 15.23
N THR A 96 4.34 -26.15 14.61
CA THR A 96 4.56 -24.88 13.92
C THR A 96 4.18 -23.72 14.81
N GLN A 97 5.05 -22.71 14.87
CA GLN A 97 4.80 -21.48 15.61
C GLN A 97 4.86 -20.30 14.66
N LEU A 98 3.75 -19.58 14.55
CA LEU A 98 3.62 -18.34 13.81
C LEU A 98 3.79 -17.18 14.78
N GLY A 99 4.71 -16.27 14.47
CA GLY A 99 4.87 -15.03 15.24
C GLY A 99 3.71 -14.06 15.05
N ASP A 100 3.74 -12.94 15.77
CA ASP A 100 2.75 -11.87 15.63
C ASP A 100 2.80 -11.25 14.23
N ASN A 101 1.66 -10.76 13.74
CA ASN A 101 1.48 -10.11 12.43
C ASN A 101 1.88 -10.99 11.22
N CYS A 102 1.90 -12.31 11.38
CA CYS A 102 2.24 -13.19 10.27
C CYS A 102 1.05 -13.38 9.33
N VAL A 103 1.33 -13.42 8.03
CA VAL A 103 0.31 -13.55 6.97
C VAL A 103 0.63 -14.77 6.12
N LEU A 104 -0.27 -15.75 6.13
CA LEU A 104 -0.21 -16.92 5.26
C LEU A 104 -1.15 -16.70 4.08
N LEU A 105 -0.57 -16.58 2.88
CA LEU A 105 -1.32 -16.44 1.64
C LEU A 105 -1.91 -17.78 1.19
N THR A 106 -2.82 -17.73 0.22
CA THR A 106 -3.36 -18.93 -0.44
C THR A 106 -2.23 -19.70 -1.15
N GLY A 107 -2.24 -21.03 -1.05
CA GLY A 107 -1.26 -21.92 -1.67
C GLY A 107 -1.74 -23.35 -1.73
#